data_AF-A0A955TRV5-F1
#
_entry.id   AF-A0A955TRV5-F1
#
_cell.length_a   1.000
_cell.length_b   1.000
_cell.length_c   1.000
_cell.angle_alpha   90.00
_cell.angle_beta   90.00
_cell.angle_gamma   90.00
#
_symmetry.space_group_name_H-M   'P 1'
#
loop_
_entity.id
_entity.type
_entity.pdbx_description
1 polymer ?
#
loop_
_entity_poly.entity_id
_entity_poly.type
_entity_poly.pdbx_seq_one_letter_code
_entity_poly.pdbx_strand_id
1 'polypeptide(L)' 'WFGPGKMVKAFEDAVKRLGHGSLSPVVKTQFGYHIIKKTGQKE' A
#
# COMPACT_ATOMS: atom_id res chain seq x y z
N TRP A 1 3.02 1.61 10.06
CA TRP A 1 4.29 0.97 9.69
C TRP A 1 4.08 -0.51 9.53
N PHE A 2 4.67 -1.13 8.50
CA PHE A 2 4.75 -2.57 8.37
C PHE A 2 6.11 -2.92 7.75
N GLY A 3 6.65 -4.09 8.09
CA GLY A 3 7.90 -4.59 7.52
C GLY A 3 7.68 -5.34 6.20
N PRO A 4 8.76 -5.63 5.45
CA PRO A 4 8.66 -6.40 4.20
C PRO A 4 7.96 -7.75 4.39
N GLY A 5 7.07 -8.12 3.46
CA GLY A 5 6.36 -9.40 3.48
C GLY A 5 5.26 -9.52 4.53
N LYS A 6 4.96 -8.45 5.27
CA LYS A 6 3.85 -8.43 6.26
C LYS A 6 2.49 -8.17 5.62
N MET A 7 2.46 -7.67 4.38
CA MET A 7 1.24 -7.38 3.65
C MET A 7 1.16 -8.25 2.39
N VAL A 8 -0.06 -8.47 1.91
CA VAL A 8 -0.24 -9.13 0.61
C VAL A 8 0.46 -8.34 -0.48
N LYS A 9 1.08 -9.06 -1.42
CA LYS A 9 1.93 -8.48 -2.46
C LYS A 9 1.31 -7.29 -3.18
N ALA A 10 0.03 -7.38 -3.55
CA ALA A 10 -0.69 -6.30 -4.23
C ALA A 10 -0.78 -5.01 -3.41
N PHE A 11 -0.98 -5.12 -2.09
CA PHE A 11 -1.00 -3.98 -1.18
C PHE A 11 0.40 -3.40 -0.98
N GLU A 12 1.38 -4.26 -0.71
CA GLU A 12 2.77 -3.83 -0.49
C GLU A 12 3.35 -3.12 -1.72
N ASP A 13 3.14 -3.68 -2.91
CA ASP A 13 3.58 -3.10 -4.18
C ASP A 13 2.91 -1.75 -4.44
N ALA A 14 1.62 -1.61 -4.09
CA ALA A 14 0.92 -0.33 -4.23
C ALA A 14 1.53 0.73 -3.30
N VAL A 15 1.74 0.41 -2.01
CA VAL A 15 2.34 1.35 -1.05
C VAL A 15 3.76 1.76 -1.46
N LYS A 16 4.57 0.84 -2.00
CA LYS A 16 5.93 1.13 -2.47
C LYS A 16 5.96 2.16 -3.61
N ARG A 17 4.93 2.17 -4.47
CA ARG A 17 4.80 3.14 -5.58
C ARG A 17 4.25 4.50 -5.14
N LEU A 18 3.66 4.59 -3.95
CA LEU A 18 3.08 5.84 -3.47
C LEU A 18 4.13 6.77 -2.85
N GLY A 19 3.99 8.05 -3.17
CA GLY A 19 4.62 9.14 -2.41
C GLY A 19 3.94 9.34 -1.05
N HIS A 20 4.62 10.05 -0.15
CA HIS A 20 4.02 10.40 1.14
C HIS A 20 2.74 11.23 0.92
N GLY A 21 1.65 10.85 1.57
CA GLY A 21 0.37 11.57 1.56
C GLY A 21 -0.53 11.25 0.37
N SER A 22 -0.03 10.56 -0.65
CA SER A 22 -0.79 10.27 -1.87
C SER A 22 -1.76 9.09 -1.71
N LEU A 23 -2.76 9.06 -2.59
CA LEU A 23 -3.74 7.98 -2.72
C LEU A 23 -3.40 7.08 -3.91
N SER A 24 -3.67 5.79 -3.79
CA SER A 24 -3.57 4.85 -4.90
C SER A 24 -4.78 4.91 -5.84
N PRO A 25 -4.62 4.46 -7.09
CA PRO A 25 -5.73 3.88 -7.86
C PRO A 25 -6.37 2.71 -7.10
N VAL A 26 -7.48 2.18 -7.62
CA VAL A 26 -8.12 0.97 -7.06
C VAL A 26 -7.15 -0.20 -7.11
N VAL A 27 -6.88 -0.80 -5.95
CA VAL A 27 -6.03 -1.98 -5.78
C VAL A 27 -6.89 -3.19 -5.50
N LYS A 28 -6.79 -4.21 -6.34
CA LYS A 28 -7.44 -5.51 -6.10
C LYS A 28 -6.52 -6.39 -5.27
N THR A 29 -7.05 -7.00 -4.22
CA THR A 29 -6.38 -8.03 -3.42
C THR A 29 -7.28 -9.26 -3.29
N GLN A 30 -6.80 -10.31 -2.62
CA GLN A 30 -7.63 -11.48 -2.26
C GLN A 30 -8.79 -11.13 -1.32
N PHE A 31 -8.77 -9.96 -0.69
CA PHE A 31 -9.80 -9.48 0.25
C PHE A 31 -10.80 -8.51 -0.38
N GLY A 32 -10.65 -8.19 -1.68
CA GLY A 32 -11.54 -7.26 -2.40
C GLY A 32 -10.79 -6.08 -3.03
N TYR A 33 -11.43 -4.91 -3.03
CA TYR A 33 -10.91 -3.70 -3.65
C TYR A 33 -10.58 -2.64 -2.59
N HIS A 34 -9.47 -1.94 -2.79
CA HIS A 34 -8.94 -0.99 -1.81
C HIS A 34 -8.51 0.32 -2.47
N ILE A 35 -8.70 1.43 -1.77
CA ILE A 35 -8.02 2.70 -1.99
C ILE A 35 -7.06 2.90 -0.81
N ILE A 36 -5.79 3.19 -1.10
CA ILE A 36 -4.73 3.19 -0.10
C ILE A 36 -4.14 4.60 0.00
N LYS A 37 -4.04 5.15 1.22
CA LYS A 37 -3.31 6.39 1.50
C LYS A 37 -1.99 6.08 2.21
N LYS A 38 -0.86 6.60 1.70
CA LYS A 38 0.43 6.45 2.39
C LYS A 38 0.58 7.54 3.44
N THR A 39 0.41 7.20 4.72
CA THR A 39 0.48 8.16 5.84
C THR A 39 1.87 8.36 6.42
N GLY A 40 2.87 7.58 6.00
CA GLY A 40 4.28 7.77 6.39
C GLY A 40 5.25 6.77 5.75
N GLN A 41 6.54 7.15 5.68
CA GLN A 41 7.72 6.28 5.52
C GLN A 41 8.75 6.42 6.68
N LYS A 42 9.28 5.32 7.23
CA LYS A 42 10.35 5.30 8.24
C LYS A 42 11.51 4.58 7.55
N GLU A 43 12.68 5.21 7.57
CA GLU A 43 13.92 4.61 7.06
C GLU A 43 14.34 3.41 7.91
#